data_AF-A0A9X9XB92-F1
#
_entry.id   AF-A0A9X9XB92-F1
#
_cell.length_a   1.000
_cell.length_b   1.000
_cell.length_c   1.000
_cell.angle_alpha   90.00
_cell.angle_beta   90.00
_cell.angle_gamma   90.00
#
_symmetry.space_group_name_H-M   'P 1'
#
loop_
_entity.id
_entity.type
_entity.pdbx_description
1 polymer ?
#
loop_
_entity_poly.entity_id
_entity_poly.type
_entity_poly.pdbx_seq_one_letter_code
_entity_poly.pdbx_strand_id
1 'polypeptide(L)'
;MIRRALLTALLALPLPALAQTGPSFDCARARAWDERNICAFGDLAALDRQIAAAWRAVNERAPEQDRARLQAEQRAWLGERRACQGPVEREAVSCLRRTMRARARDLEAMAQAAPGGGSSASSSAVPTAKPAAAPTPPQTVLRAADCASPAGWAAQRICTVQGMRELDAAVVQEAQTARARFAAQPAVLAEIEAALARYVTQREACARALGRIPVDCLQETMEDMRTALRRRLAVASATTRGG
;
A
#
# COMPACT_ATOMS: atom_id res chain seq x y z
N MET A 1 -43.22 55.42 -12.27
CA MET A 1 -41.76 55.19 -12.18
C MET A 1 -41.52 53.73 -11.77
N ILE A 2 -41.35 52.82 -12.73
CA ILE A 2 -41.16 51.38 -12.48
C ILE A 2 -39.64 51.11 -12.42
N ARG A 3 -39.10 50.80 -11.24
CA ARG A 3 -37.69 50.41 -11.06
C ARG A 3 -37.55 48.91 -11.30
N ARG A 4 -36.80 48.56 -12.35
CA ARG A 4 -36.36 47.20 -12.69
C ARG A 4 -35.43 46.69 -11.58
N ALA A 5 -35.87 45.71 -10.80
CA ALA A 5 -34.99 44.94 -9.93
C ALA A 5 -34.43 43.77 -10.74
N LEU A 6 -33.16 43.87 -11.14
CA LEU A 6 -32.41 42.80 -11.80
C LEU A 6 -31.93 41.79 -10.74
N LEU A 7 -32.08 40.51 -11.07
CA LEU A 7 -31.65 39.35 -10.31
C LEU A 7 -30.12 39.29 -10.10
N THR A 8 -29.71 38.82 -8.92
CA THR A 8 -28.45 38.08 -8.75
C THR A 8 -28.70 36.87 -7.88
N ALA A 9 -29.04 35.74 -8.52
CA ALA A 9 -28.98 34.43 -7.89
C ALA A 9 -27.50 34.05 -7.73
N LEU A 10 -26.99 34.08 -6.49
CA LEU A 10 -25.68 33.52 -6.13
C LEU A 10 -25.75 32.00 -6.32
N LEU A 11 -25.15 31.49 -7.39
CA LEU A 11 -24.82 30.07 -7.51
C LEU A 11 -23.76 29.73 -6.44
N ALA A 12 -24.15 28.99 -5.41
CA ALA A 12 -23.21 28.35 -4.50
C ALA A 12 -22.50 27.20 -5.25
N LEU A 13 -21.31 27.48 -5.79
CA LEU A 13 -20.44 26.43 -6.33
C LEU A 13 -19.86 25.61 -5.16
N PRO A 14 -19.97 24.27 -5.18
CA PRO A 14 -19.32 23.43 -4.18
C PRO A 14 -17.80 23.53 -4.36
N LEU A 15 -17.09 24.02 -3.34
CA LEU A 15 -15.63 23.98 -3.34
C LEU A 15 -15.17 22.51 -3.24
N PRO A 16 -14.27 22.05 -4.13
CA PRO A 16 -13.66 20.74 -3.97
C PRO A 16 -12.85 20.75 -2.67
N ALA A 17 -13.05 19.72 -1.84
CA ALA A 17 -12.24 19.51 -0.65
C ALA A 17 -10.77 19.37 -1.06
N LEU A 18 -9.97 20.39 -0.75
CA LEU A 18 -8.53 20.35 -0.96
C LEU A 18 -7.97 19.20 -0.12
N ALA A 19 -7.40 18.20 -0.80
CA ALA A 19 -6.67 17.11 -0.14
C ALA A 19 -5.61 17.71 0.80
N GLN A 20 -5.54 17.22 2.04
CA GLN A 20 -4.57 17.68 3.02
C GLN A 20 -3.15 17.55 2.46
N THR A 21 -2.52 18.69 2.16
CA THR A 21 -1.23 18.76 1.44
C THR A 21 -0.02 18.50 2.33
N GLY A 22 -0.19 18.52 3.67
CA GLY A 22 0.87 18.33 4.65
C GLY A 22 0.75 17.04 5.47
N PRO A 23 1.75 16.74 6.32
CA PRO A 23 1.72 15.61 7.24
C PRO A 23 0.62 15.76 8.32
N SER A 24 0.55 14.81 9.24
CA SER A 24 -0.41 14.81 10.36
C SER A 24 -0.08 15.83 11.46
N PHE A 25 1.05 16.55 11.32
CA PHE A 25 1.49 17.61 12.23
C PHE A 25 1.72 18.94 11.49
N ASP A 26 1.82 20.02 12.26
CA ASP A 26 2.07 21.36 11.73
C ASP A 26 3.55 21.55 11.35
N CYS A 27 3.80 21.71 10.05
CA CYS A 27 5.14 21.93 9.52
C CYS A 27 5.82 23.21 10.02
N ALA A 28 5.06 24.22 10.45
CA ALA A 28 5.64 25.42 11.07
C ALA A 28 6.32 25.11 12.41
N ARG A 29 6.00 23.96 13.02
CA ARG A 29 6.56 23.50 14.30
C ARG A 29 7.66 22.45 14.13
N ALA A 30 7.97 22.05 12.90
CA ALA A 30 8.99 21.04 12.60
C ALA A 30 10.39 21.53 12.99
N ARG A 31 11.05 20.83 13.93
CA ARG A 31 12.41 21.19 14.41
C ARG A 31 13.43 20.09 14.19
N ALA A 32 13.00 18.84 14.13
CA ALA A 32 13.90 17.72 13.88
C ALA A 32 14.16 17.53 12.36
N TRP A 33 15.28 16.89 12.01
CA TRP A 33 15.66 16.64 10.61
C TRP A 33 14.61 15.76 9.89
N ASP A 34 14.11 14.73 10.57
CA ASP A 34 13.06 13.84 10.05
C ASP A 34 11.75 14.61 9.83
N GLU A 35 11.33 15.44 10.78
CA GLU A 35 10.10 16.26 10.67
C GLU A 35 10.17 17.22 9.47
N ARG A 36 11.30 17.91 9.28
CA ARG A 36 11.49 18.80 8.12
C ARG A 36 11.42 18.03 6.80
N ASN A 37 12.03 16.85 6.75
CA ASN A 37 11.98 16.00 5.57
C ASN A 37 10.57 15.46 5.29
N ILE A 38 9.83 15.08 6.33
CA ILE A 38 8.42 14.69 6.22
C ILE A 38 7.57 15.84 5.65
N CYS A 39 7.85 17.08 6.04
CA CYS A 39 7.19 18.27 5.50
C CYS A 39 7.58 18.58 4.05
N ALA A 40 8.84 18.32 3.66
CA ALA A 40 9.37 18.67 2.35
C ALA A 40 8.95 17.66 1.25
N PHE A 41 8.74 16.40 1.61
CA PHE A 41 8.48 15.32 0.66
C PHE A 41 7.04 14.80 0.79
N GLY A 42 6.24 14.95 -0.27
CA GLY A 42 4.82 14.61 -0.26
C GLY A 42 4.51 13.14 0.02
N ASP A 43 5.40 12.23 -0.38
CA ASP A 43 5.32 10.79 -0.06
C ASP A 43 5.52 10.53 1.43
N LEU A 44 6.50 11.19 2.06
CA LEU A 44 6.71 11.10 3.51
C LEU A 44 5.55 11.71 4.30
N ALA A 45 4.98 12.82 3.82
CA ALA A 45 3.77 13.40 4.40
C ALA A 45 2.57 12.45 4.31
N ALA A 46 2.42 11.74 3.19
CA ALA A 46 1.38 10.73 3.03
C ALA A 46 1.56 9.54 3.99
N LEU A 47 2.79 9.02 4.11
CA LEU A 47 3.13 7.96 5.06
C LEU A 47 2.88 8.41 6.51
N ASP A 48 3.23 9.64 6.87
CA ASP A 48 2.97 10.18 8.20
C ASP A 48 1.45 10.18 8.52
N ARG A 49 0.60 10.58 7.58
CA ARG A 49 -0.86 10.52 7.75
C ARG A 49 -1.38 9.08 7.88
N GLN A 50 -0.84 8.14 7.09
CA GLN A 50 -1.22 6.73 7.19
C GLN A 50 -0.86 6.16 8.57
N ILE A 51 0.37 6.40 9.04
CA ILE A 51 0.83 5.99 10.37
C ILE A 51 -0.05 6.60 11.45
N ALA A 52 -0.38 7.89 11.37
CA ALA A 52 -1.22 8.57 12.35
C ALA A 52 -2.66 8.02 12.38
N ALA A 53 -3.23 7.66 11.23
CA ALA A 53 -4.54 7.03 11.15
C ALA A 53 -4.53 5.61 11.74
N ALA A 54 -3.56 4.78 11.34
CA ALA A 54 -3.42 3.41 11.81
C ALA A 54 -3.11 3.37 13.32
N TRP A 55 -2.22 4.23 13.80
CA TRP A 55 -1.90 4.35 15.23
C TRP A 55 -3.14 4.69 16.07
N ARG A 56 -3.99 5.63 15.62
CA ARG A 56 -5.24 5.93 16.31
C ARG A 56 -6.14 4.70 16.39
N ALA A 57 -6.34 4.00 15.29
CA ALA A 57 -7.16 2.79 15.25
C ALA A 57 -6.62 1.67 16.18
N VAL A 58 -5.30 1.48 16.22
CA VAL A 58 -4.66 0.52 17.13
C VAL A 58 -4.86 0.95 18.59
N ASN A 59 -4.57 2.21 18.91
CA ASN A 59 -4.61 2.71 20.28
C ASN A 59 -6.04 2.80 20.85
N GLU A 60 -7.05 3.00 20.01
CA GLU A 60 -8.48 2.98 20.39
C GLU A 60 -8.99 1.57 20.71
N ARG A 61 -8.47 0.55 20.01
CA ARG A 61 -8.92 -0.85 20.13
C ARG A 61 -8.02 -1.70 21.04
N ALA A 62 -6.90 -1.16 21.49
CA ALA A 62 -5.94 -1.89 22.31
C ALA A 62 -6.54 -2.27 23.68
N PRO A 63 -6.44 -3.55 24.11
CA PRO A 63 -6.75 -3.95 25.46
C PRO A 63 -5.93 -3.15 26.47
N GLU A 64 -6.52 -2.80 27.62
CA GLU A 64 -5.87 -1.93 28.63
C GLU A 64 -4.48 -2.43 29.04
N GLN A 65 -4.33 -3.74 29.21
CA GLN A 65 -3.05 -4.40 29.54
C GLN A 65 -1.93 -4.20 28.49
N ASP A 66 -2.28 -3.94 27.23
CA ASP A 66 -1.33 -3.77 26.12
C ASP A 66 -0.97 -2.30 25.85
N ARG A 67 -1.74 -1.34 26.37
CA ARG A 67 -1.60 0.09 26.01
C ARG A 67 -0.24 0.66 26.36
N ALA A 68 0.27 0.34 27.55
CA ALA A 68 1.58 0.82 28.00
C ALA A 68 2.71 0.33 27.10
N ARG A 69 2.66 -0.95 26.70
CA ARG A 69 3.63 -1.57 25.77
C ARG A 69 3.54 -0.93 24.39
N LEU A 70 2.35 -0.82 23.81
CA LEU A 70 2.16 -0.22 22.49
C LEU A 70 2.65 1.22 22.43
N GLN A 71 2.38 2.03 23.46
CA GLN A 71 2.89 3.40 23.53
C GLN A 71 4.41 3.46 23.64
N ALA A 72 5.03 2.52 24.38
CA ALA A 72 6.48 2.43 24.47
C ALA A 72 7.09 2.06 23.11
N GLU A 73 6.53 1.10 22.40
CA GLU A 73 6.95 0.71 21.04
C GLU A 73 6.82 1.87 20.06
N GLN A 74 5.71 2.61 20.09
CA GLN A 74 5.53 3.78 19.23
C GLN A 74 6.56 4.89 19.53
N ARG A 75 6.90 5.12 20.81
CA ARG A 75 7.95 6.08 21.18
C ARG A 75 9.34 5.62 20.75
N ALA A 76 9.65 4.33 20.91
CA ALA A 76 10.91 3.76 20.45
C ALA A 76 11.08 3.93 18.94
N TRP A 77 10.02 3.64 18.18
CA TRP A 77 10.01 3.85 16.74
C TRP A 77 10.25 5.31 16.32
N LEU A 78 9.74 6.30 17.06
CA LEU A 78 10.07 7.71 16.80
C LEU A 78 11.57 7.99 16.96
N GLY A 79 12.26 7.25 17.85
CA GLY A 79 13.72 7.26 17.96
C GLY A 79 14.40 6.68 16.72
N GLU A 80 13.95 5.52 16.26
CA GLU A 80 14.46 4.88 15.03
C GLU A 80 14.28 5.78 13.80
N ARG A 81 13.12 6.43 13.67
CA ARG A 81 12.84 7.38 12.60
C ARG A 81 13.83 8.55 12.59
N ARG A 82 14.12 9.12 13.77
CA ARG A 82 15.11 10.20 13.91
C ARG A 82 16.53 9.74 13.62
N ALA A 83 16.86 8.50 13.98
CA ALA A 83 18.18 7.92 13.77
C ALA A 83 18.54 7.74 12.28
N CYS A 84 17.59 7.88 11.36
CA CYS A 84 17.87 7.92 9.92
C CYS A 84 18.70 9.14 9.49
N GLN A 85 18.80 10.19 10.30
CA GLN A 85 19.67 11.33 9.99
C GLN A 85 21.12 10.86 9.85
N GLY A 86 21.79 11.27 8.76
CA GLY A 86 23.16 10.86 8.47
C GLY A 86 23.90 11.88 7.59
N PRO A 87 25.21 11.65 7.35
CA PRO A 87 26.06 12.59 6.60
C PRO A 87 25.73 12.66 5.10
N VAL A 88 25.05 11.63 4.56
CA VAL A 88 24.66 11.56 3.14
C VAL A 88 23.14 11.70 3.04
N GLU A 89 22.67 12.88 2.61
CA GLU A 89 21.23 13.21 2.58
C GLU A 89 20.38 12.17 1.84
N ARG A 90 20.84 11.70 0.67
CA ARG A 90 20.09 10.70 -0.12
C ARG A 90 19.88 9.39 0.63
N GLU A 91 20.89 8.93 1.36
CA GLU A 91 20.82 7.70 2.15
C GLU A 91 19.93 7.89 3.37
N ALA A 92 20.05 9.04 4.03
CA ALA A 92 19.23 9.41 5.18
C ALA A 92 17.75 9.47 4.82
N VAL A 93 17.38 10.15 3.72
CA VAL A 93 15.98 10.21 3.26
C VAL A 93 15.49 8.83 2.80
N SER A 94 16.36 8.02 2.19
CA SER A 94 16.03 6.62 1.84
C SER A 94 15.75 5.76 3.09
N CYS A 95 16.54 5.91 4.16
CA CYS A 95 16.27 5.30 5.46
C CYS A 95 14.90 5.75 5.98
N LEU A 96 14.63 7.06 5.99
CA LEU A 96 13.39 7.63 6.51
C LEU A 96 12.16 7.04 5.80
N ARG A 97 12.19 6.93 4.46
CA ARG A 97 11.14 6.27 3.68
C ARG A 97 10.91 4.82 4.08
N ARG A 98 11.99 4.03 4.18
CA ARG A 98 11.89 2.61 4.56
C ARG A 98 11.31 2.45 5.97
N THR A 99 11.80 3.22 6.94
CA THR A 99 11.36 3.18 8.34
C THR A 99 9.90 3.59 8.48
N MET A 100 9.45 4.60 7.74
CA MET A 100 8.04 5.03 7.76
C MET A 100 7.12 4.03 7.06
N ARG A 101 7.50 3.51 5.88
CA ARG A 101 6.73 2.45 5.20
C ARG A 101 6.56 1.21 6.06
N ALA A 102 7.63 0.75 6.70
CA ALA A 102 7.58 -0.41 7.58
C ALA A 102 6.55 -0.20 8.71
N ARG A 103 6.61 0.96 9.38
CA ARG A 103 5.69 1.25 10.47
C ARG A 103 4.24 1.40 10.03
N ALA A 104 3.99 2.03 8.88
CA ALA A 104 2.66 2.13 8.31
C ALA A 104 2.03 0.73 8.17
N ARG A 105 2.77 -0.20 7.55
CA ARG A 105 2.31 -1.59 7.36
C ARG A 105 2.10 -2.33 8.68
N ASP A 106 3.02 -2.19 9.64
CA ASP A 106 2.92 -2.87 10.93
C ASP A 106 1.66 -2.43 11.69
N LEU A 107 1.41 -1.12 11.74
CA LEU A 107 0.24 -0.56 12.41
C LEU A 107 -1.06 -0.88 11.68
N GLU A 108 -1.06 -0.89 10.35
CA GLU A 108 -2.23 -1.30 9.55
C GLU A 108 -2.57 -2.77 9.77
N ALA A 109 -1.56 -3.66 9.84
CA ALA A 109 -1.77 -5.06 10.15
C ALA A 109 -2.33 -5.25 11.57
N MET A 110 -1.78 -4.53 12.56
CA MET A 110 -2.32 -4.52 13.93
C MET A 110 -3.76 -4.00 13.98
N ALA A 111 -4.08 -2.92 13.27
CA ALA A 111 -5.42 -2.33 13.24
C ALA A 111 -6.47 -3.29 12.64
N GLN A 112 -6.05 -4.14 11.69
CA GLN A 112 -6.89 -5.17 11.06
C GLN A 112 -7.05 -6.42 11.93
N ALA A 113 -6.04 -6.75 12.74
CA ALA A 113 -6.06 -7.92 13.63
C ALA A 113 -6.86 -7.71 14.93
N ALA A 114 -7.14 -6.46 15.31
CA ALA A 114 -7.90 -6.15 16.51
C ALA A 114 -9.37 -6.64 16.38
N PRO A 115 -9.89 -7.43 17.36
CA PRO A 115 -11.26 -7.90 17.33
C PRO A 115 -12.22 -6.72 17.45
N GLY A 116 -13.02 -6.49 16.40
CA GLY A 116 -13.91 -5.33 16.28
C GLY A 116 -14.17 -4.89 14.82
N GLY A 117 -13.39 -5.41 13.86
CA GLY A 117 -13.69 -5.29 12.43
C GLY A 117 -14.82 -6.21 12.01
N GLY A 118 -16.06 -5.85 12.34
CA GLY A 118 -17.25 -6.52 11.81
C GLY A 118 -17.29 -6.38 10.29
N SER A 119 -17.30 -7.52 9.60
CA SER A 119 -17.88 -7.61 8.27
C SER A 119 -18.90 -8.74 8.29
N SER A 120 -20.15 -8.34 8.19
CA SER A 120 -21.34 -9.17 8.04
C SER A 120 -21.14 -10.14 6.88
N ALA A 121 -20.94 -11.42 7.20
CA ALA A 121 -21.08 -12.50 6.24
C ALA A 121 -22.58 -12.68 5.95
N SER A 122 -23.07 -12.09 4.87
CA SER A 122 -24.36 -12.51 4.31
C SER A 122 -24.09 -13.65 3.34
N SER A 123 -24.22 -14.87 3.84
CA SER A 123 -24.17 -16.09 3.03
C SER A 123 -25.54 -16.30 2.39
N SER A 124 -25.64 -16.02 1.09
CA SER A 124 -26.71 -16.59 0.26
C SER A 124 -26.14 -17.80 -0.46
N ALA A 125 -26.47 -18.99 0.02
CA ALA A 125 -26.22 -20.23 -0.68
C ALA A 125 -27.12 -20.29 -1.93
N VAL A 126 -26.50 -20.31 -3.10
CA VAL A 126 -27.14 -20.76 -4.35
C VAL A 126 -26.60 -22.15 -4.66
N PRO A 127 -27.45 -23.16 -4.93
CA PRO A 127 -26.97 -24.44 -5.43
C PRO A 127 -26.77 -24.31 -6.94
N THR A 128 -25.54 -24.48 -7.43
CA THR A 128 -25.30 -24.60 -8.86
C THR A 128 -24.33 -25.71 -9.21
N ALA A 129 -24.88 -26.63 -10.00
CA ALA A 129 -24.30 -27.58 -10.91
C ALA A 129 -22.81 -27.38 -11.27
N LYS A 130 -22.09 -28.51 -11.32
CA LYS A 130 -20.73 -28.68 -11.84
C LYS A 130 -20.61 -28.11 -13.27
N PRO A 131 -19.88 -26.99 -13.50
CA PRO A 131 -19.59 -26.54 -14.84
C PRO A 131 -18.45 -27.37 -15.45
N ALA A 132 -18.55 -27.61 -16.75
CA ALA A 132 -17.47 -28.16 -17.58
C ALA A 132 -16.19 -27.31 -17.46
N ALA A 133 -15.04 -27.95 -17.67
CA ALA A 133 -13.73 -27.31 -17.59
C ALA A 133 -13.65 -26.10 -18.54
N ALA A 134 -13.69 -24.90 -17.97
CA ALA A 134 -13.42 -23.66 -18.70
C ALA A 134 -11.94 -23.65 -19.17
N PRO A 135 -11.65 -23.07 -20.34
CA PRO A 135 -10.27 -22.93 -20.81
C PRO A 135 -9.42 -22.17 -19.79
N THR A 136 -8.19 -22.65 -19.57
CA THR A 136 -7.23 -21.99 -18.69
C THR A 136 -6.99 -20.56 -19.18
N PRO A 137 -7.13 -19.54 -18.33
CA PRO A 137 -6.89 -18.16 -18.73
C PRO A 137 -5.43 -17.97 -19.21
N PRO A 138 -5.19 -17.05 -20.17
CA PRO A 138 -3.84 -16.76 -20.63
C PRO A 138 -2.98 -16.27 -19.46
N GLN A 139 -1.80 -16.89 -19.29
CA GLN A 139 -0.89 -16.53 -18.21
C GLN A 139 -0.10 -15.27 -18.54
N THR A 140 -0.09 -14.31 -17.62
CA THR A 140 0.74 -13.11 -17.71
C THR A 140 2.20 -13.47 -17.59
N VAL A 141 3.03 -13.01 -18.52
CA VAL A 141 4.48 -13.17 -18.43
C VAL A 141 5.01 -12.29 -17.29
N LEU A 142 5.35 -12.93 -16.17
CA LEU A 142 5.98 -12.29 -15.02
C LEU A 142 7.21 -13.11 -14.61
N ARG A 143 8.37 -12.45 -14.63
CA ARG A 143 9.67 -12.99 -14.25
C ARG A 143 10.44 -11.94 -13.48
N ALA A 144 11.40 -12.39 -12.66
CA ALA A 144 12.30 -11.48 -11.96
C ALA A 144 13.14 -10.69 -12.98
N ALA A 145 13.48 -9.46 -12.66
CA ALA A 145 14.29 -8.59 -13.50
C ALA A 145 15.67 -9.20 -13.75
N ASP A 146 16.04 -9.31 -15.03
CA ASP A 146 17.40 -9.67 -15.43
C ASP A 146 18.29 -8.43 -15.30
N CYS A 147 19.19 -8.43 -14.33
CA CYS A 147 20.09 -7.31 -14.08
C CYS A 147 21.35 -7.30 -14.95
N ALA A 148 21.58 -8.35 -15.75
CA ALA A 148 22.58 -8.29 -16.81
C ALA A 148 22.06 -7.49 -18.01
N SER A 149 20.75 -7.51 -18.26
CA SER A 149 20.10 -6.78 -19.34
C SER A 149 18.71 -6.27 -18.92
N PRO A 150 18.63 -5.21 -18.10
CA PRO A 150 17.36 -4.74 -17.58
C PRO A 150 16.50 -4.13 -18.69
N ALA A 151 15.33 -4.73 -18.93
CA ALA A 151 14.37 -4.26 -19.92
C ALA A 151 13.28 -3.38 -19.29
N GLY A 152 13.16 -2.14 -19.75
CA GLY A 152 12.17 -1.19 -19.26
C GLY A 152 12.60 -0.43 -18.00
N TRP A 153 11.78 0.54 -17.61
CA TRP A 153 12.10 1.45 -16.52
C TRP A 153 12.08 0.72 -15.17
N ALA A 154 11.09 -0.15 -14.95
CA ALA A 154 10.97 -0.87 -13.68
C ALA A 154 12.16 -1.80 -13.45
N ALA A 155 12.55 -2.60 -14.44
CA ALA A 155 13.71 -3.50 -14.32
C ALA A 155 15.00 -2.73 -14.06
N GLN A 156 15.21 -1.60 -14.74
CA GLN A 156 16.38 -0.76 -14.51
C GLN A 156 16.44 -0.29 -13.05
N ARG A 157 15.31 0.10 -12.46
CA ARG A 157 15.24 0.55 -11.06
C ARG A 157 15.33 -0.58 -10.05
N ILE A 158 14.72 -1.73 -10.33
CA ILE A 158 14.89 -2.94 -9.53
C ILE A 158 16.36 -3.31 -9.40
N CYS A 159 17.13 -3.23 -10.48
CA CYS A 159 18.52 -3.66 -10.50
C CYS A 159 19.51 -2.69 -9.86
N THR A 160 19.10 -1.45 -9.58
CA THR A 160 20.01 -0.35 -9.18
C THR A 160 19.65 0.27 -7.84
N VAL A 161 18.50 -0.08 -7.27
CA VAL A 161 18.06 0.36 -5.94
C VAL A 161 18.16 -0.83 -4.98
N GLN A 162 18.90 -0.65 -3.89
CA GLN A 162 19.09 -1.69 -2.88
C GLN A 162 17.76 -2.20 -2.31
N GLY A 163 17.62 -3.52 -2.19
CA GLY A 163 16.42 -4.17 -1.64
C GLY A 163 15.31 -4.44 -2.67
N MET A 164 15.37 -3.82 -3.86
CA MET A 164 14.32 -3.99 -4.86
C MET A 164 14.40 -5.31 -5.62
N ARG A 165 15.60 -5.92 -5.74
CA ARG A 165 15.78 -7.23 -6.37
C ARG A 165 15.12 -8.34 -5.55
N GLU A 166 15.30 -8.29 -4.23
CA GLU A 166 14.70 -9.23 -3.29
C GLU A 166 13.18 -9.07 -3.27
N LEU A 167 12.69 -7.82 -3.32
CA LEU A 167 11.27 -7.53 -3.41
C LEU A 167 10.65 -8.06 -4.71
N ASP A 168 11.32 -7.88 -5.85
CA ASP A 168 10.86 -8.38 -7.16
C ASP A 168 10.82 -9.91 -7.20
N ALA A 169 11.89 -10.57 -6.72
CA ALA A 169 11.92 -12.02 -6.58
C ALA A 169 10.77 -12.54 -5.68
N ALA A 170 10.45 -11.83 -4.59
CA ALA A 170 9.35 -12.21 -3.72
C ALA A 170 7.97 -12.08 -4.41
N VAL A 171 7.73 -11.03 -5.21
CA VAL A 171 6.49 -10.90 -6.01
C VAL A 171 6.35 -12.10 -6.95
N VAL A 172 7.43 -12.45 -7.66
CA VAL A 172 7.43 -13.55 -8.64
C VAL A 172 7.16 -14.90 -7.94
N GLN A 173 7.79 -15.15 -6.80
CA GLN A 173 7.60 -16.38 -6.03
C GLN A 173 6.16 -16.51 -5.49
N GLU A 174 5.60 -15.41 -4.96
CA GLU A 174 4.23 -15.38 -4.44
C GLU A 174 3.20 -15.57 -5.58
N ALA A 175 3.46 -15.00 -6.76
CA ALA A 175 2.63 -15.20 -7.94
C ALA A 175 2.65 -16.66 -8.42
N GLN A 176 3.82 -17.30 -8.47
CA GLN A 176 3.95 -18.72 -8.81
C GLN A 176 3.22 -19.61 -7.79
N THR A 177 3.32 -19.29 -6.50
CA THR A 177 2.64 -20.01 -5.43
C THR A 177 1.12 -19.88 -5.56
N ALA A 178 0.61 -18.67 -5.83
CA ALA A 178 -0.81 -18.44 -6.07
C ALA A 178 -1.32 -19.21 -7.29
N ARG A 179 -0.58 -19.18 -8.42
CA ARG A 179 -0.91 -19.97 -9.62
C ARG A 179 -1.03 -21.45 -9.31
N ALA A 180 -0.05 -22.02 -8.61
CA ALA A 180 -0.08 -23.43 -8.22
C ALA A 180 -1.27 -23.75 -7.29
N ARG A 181 -1.52 -22.90 -6.29
CA ARG A 181 -2.60 -23.09 -5.30
C ARG A 181 -4.01 -23.09 -5.93
N PHE A 182 -4.20 -22.25 -6.95
CA PHE A 182 -5.50 -22.04 -7.59
C PHE A 182 -5.59 -22.68 -8.99
N ALA A 183 -4.67 -23.57 -9.35
CA ALA A 183 -4.66 -24.23 -10.65
C ALA A 183 -5.97 -24.98 -10.99
N ALA A 184 -6.65 -25.52 -9.96
CA ALA A 184 -7.95 -26.20 -10.11
C ALA A 184 -9.17 -25.25 -10.02
N GLN A 185 -8.97 -23.93 -9.95
CA GLN A 185 -10.02 -22.92 -9.81
C GLN A 185 -9.90 -21.87 -10.93
N PRO A 186 -10.42 -22.14 -12.15
CA PRO A 186 -10.18 -21.31 -13.33
C PRO A 186 -10.61 -19.85 -13.17
N ALA A 187 -11.73 -19.60 -12.50
CA ALA A 187 -12.22 -18.24 -12.24
C ALA A 187 -11.24 -17.44 -11.35
N VAL A 188 -10.75 -18.06 -10.27
CA VAL A 188 -9.78 -17.42 -9.36
C VAL A 188 -8.44 -17.22 -10.06
N LEU A 189 -8.00 -18.19 -10.86
CA LEU A 189 -6.79 -18.06 -11.65
C LEU A 189 -6.89 -16.90 -12.66
N ALA A 190 -8.05 -16.70 -13.30
CA ALA A 190 -8.26 -15.59 -14.22
C ALA A 190 -8.16 -14.22 -13.53
N GLU A 191 -8.70 -14.09 -12.31
CA GLU A 191 -8.54 -12.88 -11.51
C GLU A 191 -7.07 -12.61 -11.14
N ILE A 192 -6.32 -13.65 -10.77
CA ILE A 192 -4.89 -13.55 -10.45
C ILE A 192 -4.15 -13.07 -11.69
N GLU A 193 -4.35 -13.70 -12.84
CA GLU A 193 -3.67 -13.29 -14.09
C GLU A 193 -4.03 -11.86 -14.49
N ALA A 194 -5.29 -11.46 -14.37
CA ALA A 194 -5.69 -10.08 -14.63
C ALA A 194 -5.04 -9.08 -13.67
N ALA A 195 -4.86 -9.45 -12.40
CA ALA A 195 -4.14 -8.64 -11.42
C ALA A 195 -2.65 -8.52 -11.74
N LEU A 196 -2.00 -9.63 -12.12
CA LEU A 196 -0.60 -9.63 -12.54
C LEU A 196 -0.37 -8.80 -13.80
N ALA A 197 -1.28 -8.87 -14.79
CA ALA A 197 -1.22 -8.04 -16.00
C ALA A 197 -1.26 -6.55 -15.64
N ARG A 198 -2.20 -6.14 -14.78
CA ARG A 198 -2.28 -4.74 -14.29
C ARG A 198 -1.01 -4.32 -13.56
N TYR A 199 -0.45 -5.18 -12.71
CA TYR A 199 0.79 -4.91 -12.00
C TYR A 199 1.98 -4.68 -12.94
N VAL A 200 2.15 -5.52 -13.97
CA VAL A 200 3.23 -5.35 -14.96
C VAL A 200 3.10 -4.02 -15.72
N THR A 201 1.88 -3.58 -16.04
CA THR A 201 1.69 -2.25 -16.66
C THR A 201 1.94 -1.11 -15.67
N GLN A 202 1.42 -1.22 -14.44
CA GLN A 202 1.52 -0.17 -13.42
C GLN A 202 2.98 0.10 -12.99
N ARG A 203 3.80 -0.95 -12.84
CA ARG A 203 5.20 -0.78 -12.46
C ARG A 203 6.00 0.04 -13.47
N GLU A 204 5.71 -0.08 -14.77
CA GLU A 204 6.34 0.75 -15.81
C GLU A 204 5.77 2.17 -15.83
N ALA A 205 4.47 2.31 -15.55
CA ALA A 205 3.80 3.62 -15.51
C ALA A 205 4.33 4.52 -14.38
N CYS A 206 4.91 3.95 -13.31
CA CYS A 206 5.53 4.71 -12.22
C CYS A 206 6.63 5.69 -12.69
N ALA A 207 7.28 5.43 -13.83
CA ALA A 207 8.22 6.35 -14.46
C ALA A 207 7.63 7.74 -14.72
N ARG A 208 6.31 7.81 -14.92
CA ARG A 208 5.57 9.00 -15.36
C ARG A 208 4.43 9.37 -14.40
N ALA A 209 4.40 8.80 -13.20
CA ALA A 209 3.35 9.07 -12.23
C ALA A 209 3.49 10.48 -11.64
N LEU A 210 2.53 11.37 -11.95
CA LEU A 210 2.53 12.74 -11.46
C LEU A 210 2.34 12.77 -9.94
N GLY A 211 3.09 13.64 -9.27
CA GLY A 211 2.99 13.83 -7.81
C GLY A 211 3.53 12.69 -6.96
N ARG A 212 4.21 11.70 -7.57
CA ARG A 212 4.86 10.59 -6.86
C ARG A 212 6.33 10.51 -7.23
N ILE A 213 7.17 10.13 -6.26
CA ILE A 213 8.55 9.77 -6.56
C ILE A 213 8.53 8.43 -7.30
N PRO A 214 9.14 8.32 -8.49
CA PRO A 214 8.99 7.12 -9.32
C PRO A 214 9.40 5.82 -8.62
N VAL A 215 10.55 5.80 -7.94
CA VAL A 215 11.05 4.61 -7.22
C VAL A 215 10.11 4.20 -6.08
N ASP A 216 9.52 5.18 -5.41
CA ASP A 216 8.55 4.96 -4.35
C ASP A 216 7.25 4.37 -4.87
N CYS A 217 6.78 4.89 -6.01
CA CYS A 217 5.66 4.32 -6.74
C CYS A 217 5.89 2.85 -7.09
N LEU A 218 7.08 2.53 -7.59
CA LEU A 218 7.45 1.17 -7.97
C LEU A 218 7.45 0.25 -6.75
N GLN A 219 8.11 0.65 -5.67
CA GLN A 219 8.18 -0.15 -4.45
C GLN A 219 6.78 -0.43 -3.88
N GLU A 220 5.94 0.59 -3.77
CA GLU A 220 4.56 0.46 -3.27
C GLU A 220 3.74 -0.47 -4.16
N THR A 221 3.85 -0.35 -5.49
CA THR A 221 3.17 -1.22 -6.45
C THR A 221 3.56 -2.70 -6.27
N MET A 222 4.83 -2.97 -5.97
CA MET A 222 5.34 -4.33 -5.70
C MET A 222 4.83 -4.87 -4.36
N GLU A 223 4.84 -4.04 -3.32
CA GLU A 223 4.35 -4.40 -1.98
C GLU A 223 2.82 -4.65 -1.97
N ASP A 224 2.05 -3.85 -2.70
CA ASP A 224 0.60 -4.01 -2.87
C ASP A 224 0.27 -5.34 -3.56
N MET A 225 1.00 -5.69 -4.62
CA MET A 225 0.80 -6.97 -5.30
C MET A 225 1.09 -8.17 -4.38
N ARG A 226 2.18 -8.11 -3.60
CA ARG A 226 2.48 -9.15 -2.59
C ARG A 226 1.37 -9.27 -1.56
N THR A 227 0.90 -8.14 -1.03
CA THR A 227 -0.20 -8.11 -0.06
C THR A 227 -1.47 -8.74 -0.63
N ALA A 228 -1.82 -8.40 -1.87
CA ALA A 228 -2.97 -8.98 -2.56
C ALA A 228 -2.85 -10.50 -2.76
N LEU A 229 -1.68 -10.99 -3.18
CA LEU A 229 -1.41 -12.42 -3.36
C LEU A 229 -1.46 -13.19 -2.03
N ARG A 230 -0.81 -12.67 -0.99
CA ARG A 230 -0.79 -13.25 0.36
C ARG A 230 -2.18 -13.32 0.97
N ARG A 231 -2.99 -12.26 0.82
CA ARG A 231 -4.37 -12.25 1.31
C ARG A 231 -5.19 -13.37 0.67
N ARG A 232 -5.08 -13.55 -0.65
CA ARG A 232 -5.76 -14.65 -1.37
C ARG A 232 -5.31 -16.02 -0.88
N LEU A 233 -4.00 -16.21 -0.71
CA LEU A 233 -3.43 -17.45 -0.18
C LEU A 233 -3.93 -17.75 1.25
N ALA A 234 -3.97 -16.74 2.12
CA ALA A 234 -4.42 -16.89 3.50
C ALA A 234 -5.90 -17.29 3.61
N VAL A 235 -6.78 -16.66 2.82
CA VAL A 235 -8.21 -17.02 2.74
C VAL A 235 -8.37 -18.50 2.37
N ALA A 236 -7.60 -18.97 1.37
CA ALA A 236 -7.65 -20.36 0.93
C ALA A 236 -7.15 -21.36 1.99
N SER A 237 -6.21 -20.97 2.85
CA SER A 237 -5.75 -21.80 3.97
C SER A 237 -6.75 -21.87 5.12
N ALA A 238 -7.60 -20.85 5.30
CA ALA A 238 -8.65 -20.85 6.30
C ALA A 238 -9.82 -21.76 5.89
N THR A 239 -10.23 -21.73 4.63
CA THR A 239 -11.31 -22.59 4.10
C THR A 239 -10.98 -24.08 4.22
N THR A 240 -9.71 -24.49 4.07
CA THR A 240 -9.30 -25.90 4.18
C THR A 240 -9.27 -26.42 5.62
N ARG A 241 -9.23 -25.55 6.64
CA ARG A 241 -9.15 -25.96 8.05
C ARG A 241 -10.51 -26.06 8.75
N GLY A 242 -11.57 -25.56 8.13
CA GLY A 242 -12.91 -25.46 8.74
C GLY A 242 -13.96 -26.40 8.13
N GLY A 243 -13.57 -27.34 7.26
CA GLY A 243 -14.42 -28.39 6.72
C GLY A 243 -13.84 -29.76 7.02
#